data_AF-A0A377TI92-F1
#
_entry.id   AF-A0A377TI92-F1
#
_cell.length_a   1.000
_cell.length_b   1.000
_cell.length_c   1.000
_cell.angle_alpha   90.00
_cell.angle_beta   90.00
_cell.angle_gamma   90.00
#
_symmetry.space_group_name_H-M   'P 1'
#
loop_
_entity.id
_entity.type
_entity.pdbx_description
1 polymer ?
#
loop_
_entity_poly.entity_id
_entity_poly.type
_entity_poly.pdbx_seq_one_letter_code
_entity_poly.pdbx_strand_id
1 'polypeptide(L)' 'MDMGIVNAGQLAIYDDLPGELRDAVEDVILNRRDDSTERLLELAEKYRGSKADDGANASRRSGAPGK' A
#
# COMPACT_ATOMS: atom_id res chain seq x y z
N MET A 1 -7.19 -15.37 1.48
CA MET A 1 -8.29 -14.72 0.73
C MET A 1 -8.00 -14.90 -0.75
N ASP A 2 -9.00 -15.27 -1.56
CA ASP A 2 -8.80 -15.61 -2.98
C ASP A 2 -9.24 -14.49 -3.94
N MET A 3 -10.18 -13.63 -3.55
CA MET A 3 -10.67 -12.50 -4.36
C MET A 3 -11.16 -11.34 -3.47
N GLY A 4 -10.99 -10.10 -3.94
CA GLY A 4 -11.47 -8.89 -3.26
C GLY A 4 -11.70 -7.73 -4.23
N ILE A 5 -12.61 -6.81 -3.88
CA ILE A 5 -12.85 -5.57 -4.64
C ILE A 5 -11.80 -4.55 -4.19
N VAL A 6 -10.95 -4.13 -5.12
CA VAL A 6 -9.76 -3.28 -4.85
C VAL A 6 -9.58 -2.23 -5.93
N ASN A 7 -8.83 -1.17 -5.62
CA ASN A 7 -8.29 -0.28 -6.65
C ASN A 7 -6.96 -0.82 -7.17
N ALA A 8 -6.98 -1.51 -8.32
CA ALA A 8 -5.80 -2.20 -8.86
C ALA A 8 -4.62 -1.26 -9.18
N GLY A 9 -4.88 0.02 -9.50
CA GLY A 9 -3.84 0.98 -9.83
C GLY A 9 -3.13 1.59 -8.61
N GLN A 10 -3.57 1.27 -7.40
CA GLN A 10 -3.06 1.83 -6.14
C GLN A 10 -2.67 0.75 -5.12
N LEU A 11 -2.48 -0.50 -5.56
CA LEU A 11 -1.99 -1.56 -4.70
C LEU A 11 -0.46 -1.49 -4.60
N ALA A 12 0.04 -1.08 -3.44
CA ALA A 12 1.46 -1.14 -3.12
C ALA A 12 1.89 -2.58 -2.80
N ILE A 13 3.13 -2.92 -3.16
CA ILE A 13 3.76 -4.18 -2.74
C ILE A 13 4.16 -4.03 -1.26
N TYR A 14 3.70 -4.96 -0.43
CA TYR A 14 3.89 -4.88 1.03
C TYR A 14 5.38 -4.90 1.44
N ASP A 15 6.23 -5.64 0.73
CA ASP A 15 7.66 -5.73 1.03
C ASP A 15 8.43 -4.44 0.69
N ASP A 16 7.90 -3.62 -0.23
CA ASP A 16 8.49 -2.34 -0.63
C ASP A 16 8.07 -1.19 0.30
N LEU A 17 7.14 -1.45 1.24
CA LEU A 17 6.63 -0.45 2.16
C LEU A 17 7.72 -0.06 3.19
N PRO A 18 7.93 1.24 3.46
CA PRO A 18 8.82 1.67 4.54
C PRO A 18 8.42 1.02 5.88
N GLY A 19 9.40 0.46 6.60
CA GLY A 19 9.14 -0.30 7.83
C GLY A 19 8.33 0.47 8.88
N GLU A 20 8.63 1.76 9.10
CA GLU A 20 7.88 2.61 10.04
C GLU A 20 6.39 2.73 9.65
N LEU A 21 6.09 2.84 8.35
CA LEU A 21 4.72 2.92 7.86
C LEU A 21 4.00 1.59 7.98
N ARG A 22 4.67 0.50 7.58
CA ARG A 22 4.14 -0.86 7.67
C ARG A 22 3.79 -1.22 9.12
N ASP A 23 4.70 -0.99 10.04
CA ASP A 23 4.51 -1.34 11.45
C ASP A 23 3.36 -0.53 12.07
N ALA A 24 3.23 0.76 11.73
CA ALA A 24 2.12 1.61 12.18
C ALA A 24 0.75 1.16 11.61
N VAL A 25 0.70 0.74 10.34
CA VAL A 25 -0.52 0.21 9.71
C VAL A 25 -0.93 -1.12 10.33
N GLU A 26 0.03 -2.01 10.58
CA GLU A 26 -0.23 -3.29 11.23
C GLU A 26 -0.73 -3.14 12.67
N ASP A 27 -0.19 -2.17 13.42
CA ASP A 27 -0.65 -1.88 14.77
C ASP A 27 -2.16 -1.58 14.80
N VAL A 28 -2.65 -0.87 13.78
CA VAL A 28 -4.08 -0.55 13.61
C VAL A 28 -4.87 -1.77 13.15
N ILE A 29 -4.45 -2.45 12.08
CA ILE A 29 -5.20 -3.58 11.49
C ILE A 29 -5.31 -4.76 12.46
N LEU A 30 -4.21 -5.04 13.18
CA LEU A 30 -4.13 -6.16 14.12
C LEU A 30 -4.48 -5.76 15.56
N ASN A 31 -4.82 -4.49 15.79
CA ASN A 31 -5.15 -3.94 17.11
C ASN A 31 -4.12 -4.31 18.20
N ARG A 32 -2.82 -4.13 17.90
CA ARG A 32 -1.72 -4.54 18.81
C ARG A 32 -1.52 -3.56 19.97
N ARG A 33 -2.00 -2.32 19.82
CA ARG A 33 -1.78 -1.21 20.75
C ARG A 33 -2.99 -0.28 20.80
N ASP A 34 -3.23 0.29 21.98
CA ASP A 34 -4.33 1.22 22.23
C ASP A 34 -4.12 2.59 21.57
N ASP A 35 -2.87 3.00 21.34
CA ASP A 35 -2.47 4.28 20.73
C ASP A 35 -2.24 4.20 19.20
N SER A 36 -2.58 3.07 18.58
CA SER A 36 -2.28 2.78 17.17
C SER A 36 -2.84 3.81 16.17
N THR A 37 -4.05 4.32 16.42
CA THR A 37 -4.70 5.30 15.54
C THR A 37 -3.98 6.64 15.53
N GLU A 38 -3.63 7.16 16.72
CA GLU A 38 -2.95 8.46 16.85
C GLU A 38 -1.58 8.43 16.19
N ARG A 39 -0.81 7.36 16.43
CA ARG A 39 0.51 7.17 15.81
C ARG A 39 0.46 7.15 14.29
N LEU A 40 -0.53 6.47 13.71
CA LEU A 40 -0.69 6.43 12.25
C LEU A 40 -1.04 7.82 11.69
N LEU A 41 -1.88 8.59 12.39
CA LEU A 41 -2.24 9.95 11.98
C LEU A 41 -1.04 10.90 12.03
N GLU A 42 -0.24 10.85 13.09
CA GLU A 42 1.01 11.62 13.19
C GLU A 42 1.99 11.27 12.06
N LEU A 43 2.09 9.98 11.72
CA LEU A 43 2.94 9.53 10.63
C LEU A 43 2.43 10.00 9.26
N ALA A 44 1.10 9.97 9.05
CA ALA A 44 0.48 10.37 7.80
C ALA A 44 0.77 11.83 7.42
N GLU A 45 0.97 12.73 8.39
CA GLU A 45 1.38 14.12 8.13
C GLU A 45 2.72 14.19 7.38
N LYS A 46 3.67 13.28 7.65
CA LYS A 46 4.96 13.23 6.96
C LYS A 46 4.83 12.86 5.48
N TYR A 47 3.77 12.14 5.11
CA TYR A 47 3.49 11.67 3.74
C TYR A 47 2.44 12.53 3.03
N ARG A 48 1.86 13.53 3.71
CA ARG A 48 0.84 14.42 3.14
C ARG A 48 1.41 15.19 1.94
N GLY A 49 0.76 15.04 0.78
CA GLY A 49 1.18 15.66 -0.47
C GLY A 49 2.16 14.83 -1.30
N SER A 50 2.74 13.78 -0.72
CA SER A 50 3.41 12.74 -1.50
C SER A 50 2.34 11.87 -2.14
N LYS A 51 2.10 12.05 -3.44
CA LYS A 51 1.50 10.96 -4.21
C LYS A 51 2.51 9.83 -4.16
N ALA A 52 2.11 8.65 -3.70
CA ALA A 52 2.88 7.45 -3.95
C ALA A 52 2.93 7.26 -5.47
N ASP A 53 3.96 7.79 -6.12
CA ASP A 53 4.28 7.54 -7.53
C ASP A 53 5.06 6.23 -7.60
N ASP A 54 4.45 5.15 -7.13
CA ASP A 54 5.05 3.81 -7.18
C ASP A 54 4.00 2.83 -7.69
N GLY A 55 3.96 2.78 -9.02
CA GLY A 55 3.12 1.89 -9.81
C GLY A 55 3.59 1.78 -11.27
N ALA A 56 4.84 2.13 -11.57
CA ALA A 56 5.48 1.84 -12.85
C ALA A 56 6.00 0.39 -12.88
N ASN A 57 5.10 -0.58 -12.73
CA ASN A 57 5.33 -1.98 -13.12
C ASN A 57 4.03 -2.49 -13.78
N ALA A 58 3.83 -2.11 -15.04
CA ALA A 58 4.11 -2.97 -16.18
C ALA A 58 3.31 -4.29 -16.15
N SER A 59 2.03 -4.18 -16.51
CA SER A 59 1.42 -5.14 -17.45
C SER A 59 2.10 -5.01 -18.82
N ARG A 60 3.41 -5.26 -18.88
CA ARG A 60 4.10 -5.70 -20.10
C ARG A 60 4.03 -7.21 -20.09
N ARG A 61 2.87 -7.74 -20.50
CA ARG A 61 2.84 -9.08 -21.09
C ARG A 61 2.49 -8.90 -22.57
N SER A 62 3.57 -8.77 -23.34
CA SER A 62 3.63 -8.84 -24.79
C SER A 62 3.13 -10.20 -25.31
N GLY A 63 2.40 -10.16 -26.43
CA GLY A 63 2.13 -11.30 -27.33
C GLY A 63 0.67 -11.79 -27.24
N ALA A 64 -0.18 -11.69 -28.26
CA ALA A 64 0.08 -11.87 -29.68
C ALA A 64 -0.88 -11.06 -30.60
N PRO A 65 -0.45 -10.74 -31.84
CA PRO A 65 -1.34 -10.38 -32.95
C PRO A 65 -1.81 -11.64 -33.71
N GLY A 66 -3.03 -11.59 -34.26
CA GLY A 66 -3.60 -12.63 -35.14
C GLY A 66 -4.68 -13.43 -34.42
N LYS A 67 -5.94 -13.41 -34.84
CA LYS A 67 -6.50 -13.42 -36.19
C LYS A 67 -7.88 -12.76 -36.19
#